data_AF-A0A1Y3LNQ5-F1
#
_entry.id   AF-A0A1Y3LNQ5-F1
#
_cell.length_a   1.000
_cell.length_b   1.000
_cell.length_c   1.000
_cell.angle_alpha   90.00
_cell.angle_beta   90.00
_cell.angle_gamma   90.00
#
_symmetry.space_group_name_H-M   'P 1'
#
loop_
_entity.id
_entity.type
_entity.pdbx_description
1 polymer ?
#
loop_
_entity_poly.entity_id
_entity_poly.type
_entity_poly.pdbx_seq_one_letter_code
_entity_poly.pdbx_strand_id
1 'polypeptide(L)'
;MLRFTGTELHAVLAEAGINGCRLILVKDHGVYLMSEIGESKPDGGGRKRVAYATGCNPNVDDFDTWWNRAREEFGGDDFAEYFDIDDPVLASLRGTAGSLVVEATSTHLYLAAEVDPAGKS
;
A
#
# COMPACT_ATOMS: atom_id res chain seq x y z
N MET A 1 -10.30 -5.86 -6.07
CA MET A 1 -9.55 -4.71 -5.51
C MET A 1 -8.80 -5.12 -4.23
N LEU A 2 -7.67 -4.46 -3.95
CA LEU A 2 -6.93 -4.60 -2.69
C LEU A 2 -7.06 -3.35 -1.83
N ARG A 3 -7.08 -3.54 -0.52
CA ARG A 3 -7.27 -2.48 0.47
C ARG A 3 -6.07 -2.41 1.41
N PHE A 4 -5.60 -1.21 1.67
CA PHE A 4 -4.59 -0.88 2.67
C PHE A 4 -5.25 -0.04 3.75
N THR A 5 -4.98 -0.34 5.01
CA THR A 5 -5.69 0.26 6.15
C THR A 5 -4.80 0.33 7.37
N GLY A 6 -5.26 1.07 8.39
CA GLY A 6 -4.63 1.12 9.71
C GLY A 6 -3.34 1.91 9.77
N THR A 7 -2.63 1.76 10.89
CA THR A 7 -1.44 2.56 11.23
C THR A 7 -0.30 2.39 10.24
N GLU A 8 -0.13 1.19 9.68
CA GLU A 8 0.98 0.92 8.75
C GLU A 8 0.83 1.71 7.44
N LEU A 9 -0.39 1.80 6.89
CA LEU A 9 -0.64 2.64 5.71
C LEU A 9 -0.24 4.08 5.98
N HIS A 10 -0.74 4.65 7.09
CA HIS A 10 -0.46 6.05 7.43
C HIS A 10 1.01 6.28 7.79
N ALA A 11 1.70 5.31 8.37
CA ALA A 11 3.13 5.39 8.64
C ALA A 11 3.95 5.45 7.35
N VAL A 12 3.59 4.65 6.33
CA VAL A 12 4.24 4.67 5.02
C VAL A 12 3.95 5.99 4.28
N LEU A 13 2.70 6.47 4.29
CA LEU A 13 2.34 7.76 3.69
C LEU A 13 3.08 8.93 4.36
N ALA A 14 3.18 8.91 5.69
CA ALA A 14 3.92 9.92 6.44
C ALA A 14 5.41 9.87 6.12
N GLU A 15 6.03 8.68 6.04
CA GLU A 15 7.43 8.53 5.67
C GLU A 15 7.71 9.07 4.26
N ALA A 16 6.89 8.71 3.27
CA ALA A 16 7.03 9.22 1.91
C ALA A 16 6.86 10.75 1.85
N GLY A 17 5.90 11.30 2.59
CA GLY A 17 5.69 12.75 2.67
C GLY A 17 6.84 13.49 3.36
N ILE A 18 7.39 12.97 4.45
CA ILE A 18 8.55 13.55 5.15
C ILE A 18 9.79 13.53 4.25
N ASN A 19 10.00 12.45 3.51
CA ASN A 19 11.16 12.29 2.64
C ASN A 19 10.98 12.95 1.26
N GLY A 20 9.79 13.47 0.95
CA GLY A 20 9.48 14.09 -0.33
C GLY A 20 9.67 13.12 -1.50
N CYS A 21 9.27 11.85 -1.32
CA CYS A 21 9.50 10.79 -2.31
C CYS A 21 8.20 10.09 -2.71
N ARG A 22 8.28 9.25 -3.74
CA ARG A 22 7.13 8.49 -4.23
C ARG A 22 6.73 7.38 -3.26
N LEU A 23 5.48 6.97 -3.38
CA LEU A 23 4.97 5.73 -2.81
C LEU A 23 5.18 4.60 -3.83
N ILE A 24 5.57 3.42 -3.37
CA ILE A 24 5.75 2.24 -4.23
C ILE A 24 4.75 1.17 -3.82
N LEU A 25 3.95 0.70 -4.77
CA LEU A 25 3.16 -0.52 -4.66
C LEU A 25 3.97 -1.69 -5.20
N VAL A 26 4.24 -2.67 -4.35
CA VAL A 26 5.02 -3.85 -4.68
C VAL A 26 4.12 -5.08 -4.62
N LYS A 27 4.28 -5.95 -5.61
CA LYS A 27 3.86 -7.35 -5.53
C LYS A 27 5.10 -8.23 -5.68
N ASP A 28 5.35 -9.06 -4.67
CA ASP A 28 6.37 -10.10 -4.64
C ASP A 28 5.97 -11.18 -3.60
N HIS A 29 6.63 -11.21 -2.44
CA HIS A 29 6.23 -11.94 -1.25
C HIS A 29 5.12 -11.18 -0.51
N GLY A 30 3.93 -11.21 -1.12
CA GLY A 30 2.74 -10.46 -0.70
C GLY A 30 2.47 -9.26 -1.60
N VAL A 31 1.57 -8.38 -1.14
CA VAL A 31 1.29 -7.09 -1.79
C VAL A 31 1.35 -6.01 -0.74
N TYR A 32 2.22 -5.02 -0.92
CA TYR A 32 2.43 -3.97 0.07
C TYR A 32 2.80 -2.61 -0.53
N LEU A 33 2.65 -1.58 0.29
CA LEU A 33 3.14 -0.24 0.03
C LEU A 33 4.40 0.03 0.83
N MET A 34 5.33 0.78 0.25
CA MET A 34 6.49 1.33 0.93
C MET A 34 6.87 2.70 0.38
N SER A 35 7.62 3.48 1.14
CA SER A 35 8.23 4.71 0.64
C SER A 35 9.41 4.38 -0.28
N GLU A 36 9.57 5.16 -1.35
CA GLU A 36 10.74 5.05 -2.23
C GLU A 36 12.04 5.29 -1.45
N ILE A 37 12.03 6.24 -0.52
CA ILE A 37 13.11 6.56 0.40
C ILE A 37 12.57 6.35 1.83
N GLY A 38 13.22 5.47 2.60
CA GLY A 38 12.79 5.13 3.96
C GLY A 38 13.85 4.34 4.73
N GLU A 39 13.62 4.11 6.02
CA GLU A 39 14.52 3.29 6.83
C GLU A 39 14.55 1.83 6.33
N SER A 40 15.74 1.23 6.25
CA SER A 40 15.89 -0.21 5.98
C SER A 40 15.91 -1.01 7.29
N LYS A 41 15.53 -2.29 7.21
CA LYS A 41 15.70 -3.21 8.34
C LYS A 41 17.20 -3.42 8.64
N PRO A 42 17.60 -3.63 9.92
CA PRO A 42 19.00 -3.83 10.28
C PRO A 42 19.68 -5.02 9.61
N ASP A 43 18.90 -6.03 9.22
CA ASP A 43 19.36 -7.24 8.54
C ASP A 43 19.51 -7.06 7.01
N GLY A 44 19.16 -5.88 6.47
CA GLY A 44 19.19 -5.60 5.04
C GLY A 44 18.02 -6.22 4.25
N GLY A 45 17.07 -6.90 4.91
CA GLY A 45 15.96 -7.63 4.28
C GLY A 45 14.81 -6.77 3.75
N GLY A 46 15.07 -5.50 3.40
CA GLY A 46 14.08 -4.58 2.83
C GLY A 46 13.77 -3.35 3.69
N ARG A 47 12.66 -2.66 3.36
CA ARG A 47 12.18 -1.49 4.10
C ARG A 47 11.66 -1.88 5.48
N LYS A 48 11.92 -1.03 6.47
CA LYS A 48 11.47 -1.19 7.84
C LYS A 48 9.96 -0.99 7.96
N ARG A 49 9.41 -0.02 7.22
CA ARG A 49 7.97 0.29 7.18
C ARG A 49 7.39 -0.20 5.85
N VAL A 50 6.44 -1.12 5.94
CA VAL A 50 5.63 -1.57 4.81
C VAL A 50 4.20 -1.73 5.26
N ALA A 51 3.25 -1.42 4.39
CA ALA A 51 1.83 -1.61 4.64
C ALA A 51 1.29 -2.69 3.70
N TYR A 52 1.06 -3.89 4.21
CA TYR A 52 0.46 -4.97 3.41
C TYR A 52 -1.01 -4.68 3.11
N ALA A 53 -1.46 -5.07 1.91
CA ALA A 53 -2.88 -5.13 1.62
C ALA A 53 -3.55 -6.19 2.50
N THR A 54 -4.81 -5.94 2.88
CA THR A 54 -5.61 -6.90 3.65
C THR A 54 -5.69 -8.24 2.93
N GLY A 55 -5.31 -9.31 3.64
CA GLY A 55 -5.26 -10.68 3.12
C GLY A 55 -4.08 -10.96 2.19
N CYS A 56 -3.08 -10.09 2.13
CA CYS A 56 -1.88 -10.24 1.29
C CYS A 56 -0.58 -10.19 2.12
N ASN A 57 -0.65 -10.42 3.44
CA ASN A 57 0.52 -10.38 4.32
C ASN A 57 1.02 -11.81 4.61
N PRO A 58 2.17 -12.23 4.06
CA PRO A 58 2.68 -13.59 4.23
C PRO A 58 3.13 -13.92 5.66
N ASN A 59 3.23 -12.92 6.55
CA ASN A 59 3.58 -13.13 7.95
C ASN A 59 2.36 -13.38 8.84
N VAL A 60 1.14 -13.24 8.30
CA VAL A 60 -0.11 -13.30 9.05
C VAL A 60 -1.11 -14.24 8.37
N ASP A 61 -1.25 -14.13 7.05
CA ASP A 61 -2.18 -14.90 6.25
C ASP A 61 -1.56 -16.22 5.79
N ASP A 62 -2.35 -17.29 5.71
CA ASP A 62 -1.91 -18.59 5.18
C ASP A 62 -1.47 -18.47 3.71
N PHE A 63 -0.50 -19.30 3.30
CA PHE A 63 0.09 -19.25 1.95
C PHE A 63 -0.96 -19.24 0.84
N ASP A 64 -1.87 -20.21 0.83
CA ASP A 64 -2.90 -20.31 -0.20
C ASP A 64 -3.86 -19.12 -0.18
N THR A 65 -4.02 -18.42 0.94
CA THR A 65 -4.90 -17.26 1.05
C THR A 65 -4.25 -16.04 0.41
N TRP A 66 -3.05 -15.67 0.85
CA TRP A 66 -2.41 -14.46 0.34
C TRP A 66 -1.95 -14.63 -1.10
N TRP A 67 -1.44 -15.81 -1.46
CA TRP A 67 -0.93 -16.08 -2.80
C TRP A 67 -2.06 -16.01 -3.84
N ASN A 68 -3.19 -16.69 -3.59
CA ASN A 68 -4.30 -16.70 -4.52
C ASN A 68 -4.95 -15.31 -4.62
N ARG A 69 -5.07 -14.58 -3.51
CA ARG A 69 -5.61 -13.22 -3.51
C ARG A 69 -4.73 -12.25 -4.30
N ALA A 70 -3.42 -12.26 -4.08
CA ALA A 70 -2.48 -11.45 -4.84
C ALA A 70 -2.53 -11.80 -6.34
N ARG A 71 -2.62 -13.09 -6.66
CA ARG A 71 -2.68 -13.56 -8.05
C ARG A 71 -4.00 -13.21 -8.76
N GLU A 72 -5.12 -13.32 -8.07
CA GLU A 72 -6.44 -12.99 -8.60
C GLU A 72 -6.54 -11.49 -8.91
N GLU A 73 -6.01 -10.65 -8.03
CA GLU A 73 -6.13 -9.20 -8.15
C GLU A 73 -5.10 -8.58 -9.09
N PHE A 74 -3.86 -9.09 -9.06
CA PHE A 74 -2.69 -8.45 -9.68
C PHE A 74 -1.90 -9.36 -10.62
N GLY A 75 -2.39 -10.57 -10.90
CA GLY A 75 -1.77 -11.50 -11.83
C GLY A 75 -0.58 -12.28 -11.24
N GLY A 76 0.10 -13.05 -12.09
CA GLY A 76 1.17 -13.96 -11.66
C GLY A 76 2.50 -13.28 -11.34
N ASP A 77 2.88 -12.27 -12.12
CA ASP A 77 4.22 -11.69 -12.11
C ASP A 77 4.43 -10.67 -10.99
N ASP A 78 5.68 -10.50 -10.59
CA ASP A 78 6.11 -9.51 -9.60
C ASP A 78 6.28 -8.14 -10.26
N PHE A 79 5.97 -7.07 -9.52
CA PHE A 79 6.12 -5.70 -10.02
C PHE A 79 6.34 -4.67 -8.91
N ALA A 80 6.75 -3.48 -9.34
CA ALA A 80 6.77 -2.27 -8.53
C ALA A 80 6.21 -1.08 -9.33
N GLU A 81 5.14 -0.48 -8.83
CA GLU A 81 4.48 0.69 -9.41
C GLU A 81 4.67 1.90 -8.51
N TYR A 82 4.88 3.08 -9.11
CA TYR A 82 5.26 4.30 -8.40
C TYR A 82 4.16 5.34 -8.48
N PHE A 83 3.74 5.85 -7.33
CA PHE A 83 2.74 6.91 -7.22
C PHE A 83 3.36 8.17 -6.64
N ASP A 84 2.99 9.32 -7.21
CA ASP A 84 3.33 10.61 -6.63
C ASP A 84 2.61 10.77 -5.29
N ILE A 85 3.33 11.09 -4.23
CA ILE A 85 2.73 11.27 -2.90
C ILE A 85 1.76 12.44 -2.85
N ASP A 86 1.89 13.39 -3.79
CA ASP A 86 1.00 14.53 -3.97
C ASP A 86 -0.19 14.22 -4.91
N ASP A 87 -0.34 12.97 -5.37
CA ASP A 87 -1.57 12.52 -6.01
C ASP A 87 -2.79 12.87 -5.14
N PRO A 88 -3.87 13.47 -5.70
CA PRO A 88 -5.01 13.93 -4.91
C PRO A 88 -5.65 12.85 -4.03
N VAL A 89 -5.64 11.58 -4.47
CA VAL A 89 -6.17 10.47 -3.69
C VAL A 89 -5.29 10.21 -2.47
N LEU A 90 -3.97 10.12 -2.66
CA LEU A 90 -3.02 9.89 -1.56
C LEU A 90 -2.96 11.09 -0.61
N ALA A 91 -3.00 12.31 -1.14
CA ALA A 91 -3.05 13.54 -0.36
C ALA A 91 -4.31 13.60 0.52
N SER A 92 -5.45 13.10 0.05
CA SER A 92 -6.70 13.08 0.81
C SER A 92 -6.68 12.18 2.05
N LEU A 93 -5.76 11.21 2.09
CA LEU A 93 -5.59 10.31 3.24
C LEU A 93 -4.73 10.91 4.36
N ARG A 94 -3.99 12.00 4.10
CA ARG A 94 -3.10 12.64 5.09
C ARG A 94 -3.92 13.16 6.28
N GLY A 95 -3.53 12.75 7.49
CA GLY A 95 -4.21 13.16 8.73
C GLY A 95 -5.58 12.51 8.97
N THR A 96 -5.93 11.48 8.20
CA THR A 96 -7.17 10.71 8.38
C THR A 96 -6.87 9.33 9.00
N ALA A 97 -7.92 8.55 9.27
CA ALA A 97 -7.84 7.11 9.52
C ALA A 97 -8.36 6.30 8.31
N GLY A 98 -8.38 6.92 7.12
CA GLY A 98 -8.95 6.36 5.91
C GLY A 98 -8.15 5.18 5.36
N SER A 99 -8.73 4.50 4.38
CA SER A 99 -8.10 3.38 3.69
C SER A 99 -7.79 3.75 2.24
N LEU A 100 -6.70 3.20 1.70
CA LEU A 100 -6.42 3.24 0.28
C LEU A 100 -6.95 1.97 -0.36
N VAL A 101 -7.69 2.11 -1.45
CA VAL A 101 -8.13 1.00 -2.31
C VAL A 101 -7.40 1.12 -3.64
N VAL A 102 -6.85 -0.01 -4.10
CA VAL A 102 -6.20 -0.14 -5.40
C VAL A 102 -6.88 -1.24 -6.19
N GLU A 103 -7.29 -0.94 -7.41
CA GLU A 103 -7.89 -1.89 -8.34
C GLU A 103 -7.06 -1.93 -9.62
N ALA A 104 -6.78 -3.14 -10.10
CA ALA A 104 -6.13 -3.35 -11.39
C ALA A 104 -7.14 -3.79 -12.44
N THR A 105 -6.91 -3.31 -13.65
CA THR A 105 -7.43 -3.90 -14.88
C THR A 105 -6.24 -4.40 -15.69
N SER A 106 -6.49 -4.96 -16.88
CA SER A 106 -5.42 -5.39 -17.79
C SER A 106 -4.47 -4.26 -18.24
N THR A 107 -4.84 -2.99 -18.06
CA THR A 107 -4.11 -1.85 -18.62
C THR A 107 -3.95 -0.65 -17.66
N HIS A 108 -4.65 -0.65 -16.53
CA HIS A 108 -4.70 0.50 -15.63
C HIS A 108 -4.76 0.07 -14.17
N LEU A 109 -4.19 0.91 -13.31
CA LEU A 109 -4.43 0.91 -11.87
C LEU A 109 -5.33 2.10 -11.52
N TYR A 110 -6.31 1.84 -10.66
CA TYR A 110 -7.22 2.84 -10.11
C TYR A 110 -6.97 2.95 -8.62
N LEU A 111 -6.89 4.20 -8.13
CA LEU A 111 -6.72 4.51 -6.71
C LEU A 111 -7.99 5.19 -6.20
N ALA A 112 -8.44 4.78 -5.02
CA ALA A 112 -9.53 5.44 -4.32
C ALA A 112 -9.22 5.55 -2.82
N ALA A 113 -9.54 6.70 -2.24
CA ALA A 113 -9.46 6.93 -0.81
C ALA A 113 -10.84 6.72 -0.19
N GLU A 114 -10.89 5.87 0.82
CA GLU A 114 -12.08 5.68 1.64
C GLU A 114 -11.85 6.36 2.98
N VAL A 115 -12.33 7.60 3.06
CA VAL A 115 -12.35 8.40 4.28
C VAL A 115 -13.78 8.44 4.79
N ASP A 116 -13.99 8.14 6.07
CA ASP A 116 -15.29 8.42 6.67
C ASP A 116 -15.57 9.92 6.53
N PRO A 117 -16.78 10.32 6.09
CA PRO A 117 -17.13 11.73 6.08
C PRO A 117 -16.99 12.21 7.51
N ALA A 118 -16.06 13.16 7.73
CA ALA A 118 -15.81 13.76 9.02
C ALA A 118 -17.17 14.04 9.68
N GLY A 119 -17.43 13.37 10.81
CA GLY A 119 -18.69 13.49 11.52
C GLY A 119 -19.01 14.96 11.63
N LYS A 120 -20.09 15.39 10.98
CA LYS A 120 -20.64 16.72 11.20
C LYS A 120 -20.92 16.78 12.70
N SER A 121 -20.10 17.56 13.40
CA SER A 121 -20.39 17.97 14.79
C SER A 121 -21.73 18.70 14.85
#